data_AF-A0A6B2SWW6-F1
#
_entry.id   AF-A0A6B2SWW6-F1
#
_cell.length_a   1.000
_cell.length_b   1.000
_cell.length_c   1.000
_cell.angle_alpha   90.00
_cell.angle_beta   90.00
_cell.angle_gamma   90.00
#
_symmetry.space_group_name_H-M   'P 1'
#
loop_
_entity.id
_entity.type
_entity.pdbx_description
1 polymer ?
#
loop_
_entity_poly.entity_id
_entity_poly.type
_entity_poly.pdbx_seq_one_letter_code
_entity_poly.pdbx_strand_id
1 'polypeptide(L)'
;MFTDWTEALEAEALPLDPSPQQQLAAAARVTARSSRDKDDLGLLLDVLGLPTDTDTFTALLPLIPDTGDAPTMTNAPAAKALSAHEAMAISMHKNGDSEQTIREATGLSETELSELIANQVLGLPSQAADAPAATPTINVPVVSLPMTNAIQELLDWATAHPTAGVRSRAARITADLSELTERRDSEAAQREAEEKVAKAKAELEKAQEELRTVKASTRTTTAAATAPTPVPASLGSGRTREELAAVRSWARENGHRVADQGMVPKRVLQAYDAAHQAPVQKAG
;
A
#
# COMPACT_ATOMS: atom_id res chain seq x y z
N MET A 1 11.03 28.14 -15.58
CA MET A 1 11.83 29.08 -14.77
C MET A 1 10.94 29.54 -13.63
N PHE A 2 11.18 29.06 -12.40
CA PHE A 2 10.46 29.51 -11.20
C PHE A 2 11.31 30.61 -10.56
N THR A 3 10.90 31.87 -10.73
CA THR A 3 11.64 33.05 -10.26
C THR A 3 10.85 33.85 -9.23
N ASP A 4 10.09 33.19 -8.37
CA ASP A 4 9.57 33.81 -7.14
C ASP A 4 10.04 33.02 -5.92
N TRP A 5 11.30 33.25 -5.56
CA TRP A 5 11.87 32.78 -4.29
C TRP A 5 11.53 33.73 -3.12
N THR A 6 10.91 34.87 -3.42
CA THR A 6 10.47 35.87 -2.46
C THR A 6 9.38 35.33 -1.54
N GLU A 7 8.39 34.64 -2.09
CA GLU A 7 7.29 34.02 -1.34
C GLU A 7 7.79 32.85 -0.47
N ALA A 8 8.78 32.10 -0.95
CA ALA A 8 9.43 31.04 -0.17
C ALA A 8 10.23 31.60 1.03
N LEU A 9 10.87 32.76 0.87
CA LEU A 9 11.60 33.46 1.95
C LEU A 9 10.64 34.10 2.97
N GLU A 10 9.49 34.62 2.54
CA GLU A 10 8.45 35.10 3.45
C GLU A 10 7.83 33.96 4.27
N ALA A 11 7.68 32.77 3.66
CA ALA A 11 7.23 31.57 4.38
C ALA A 11 8.28 31.06 5.39
N GLU A 12 9.57 31.22 5.12
CA GLU A 12 10.67 30.86 6.05
C GLU A 12 10.78 31.83 7.24
N ALA A 13 10.24 33.05 7.10
CA ALA A 13 10.23 34.07 8.15
C ALA A 13 9.03 33.96 9.12
N LEU A 14 8.12 33.00 8.92
CA LEU A 14 7.01 32.80 9.85
C LEU A 14 7.55 32.26 11.19
N PRO A 15 7.31 32.94 12.32
CA PRO A 15 7.74 32.43 13.63
C PRO A 15 7.05 31.08 13.88
N LEU A 16 7.86 30.03 14.01
CA LEU A 16 7.41 28.67 14.31
C LEU A 16 6.86 28.52 15.73
N ASP A 17 7.11 29.52 16.58
CA ASP A 17 6.58 29.63 17.93
C ASP A 17 5.35 30.56 17.92
N PRO A 18 4.13 30.02 17.82
CA PRO A 18 2.93 30.85 17.94
C PRO A 18 2.90 31.48 19.33
N SER A 19 2.52 32.74 19.41
CA SER A 19 2.39 33.44 20.70
C SER A 19 1.38 32.70 21.60
N PRO A 20 1.49 32.81 22.94
CA PRO A 20 0.55 32.16 23.86
C PRO A 20 -0.92 32.51 23.54
N GLN A 21 -1.18 33.72 23.08
CA GLN A 21 -2.51 34.15 22.66
C GLN A 21 -2.99 33.45 21.37
N GLN A 22 -2.10 33.23 20.41
CA GLN A 22 -2.40 32.47 19.19
C GLN A 22 -2.67 30.99 19.51
N GLN A 23 -1.94 30.41 20.46
CA GLN A 23 -2.15 29.04 20.93
C GLN A 23 -3.51 28.87 21.62
N LEU A 24 -3.88 29.81 22.51
CA LEU A 24 -5.19 29.81 23.17
C LEU A 24 -6.34 30.00 22.16
N ALA A 25 -6.19 30.89 21.18
CA ALA A 25 -7.17 31.08 20.12
C ALA A 25 -7.31 29.84 19.21
N ALA A 26 -6.20 29.16 18.92
CA ALA A 26 -6.22 27.90 18.16
C ALA A 26 -6.91 26.79 18.96
N ALA A 27 -6.61 26.66 20.26
CA ALA A 27 -7.27 25.71 21.14
C ALA A 27 -8.78 25.97 21.22
N ALA A 28 -9.21 27.22 21.37
CA ALA A 28 -10.63 27.58 21.42
C ALA A 28 -11.39 27.23 20.12
N ARG A 29 -10.74 27.39 18.95
CA ARG A 29 -11.31 26.96 17.65
C ARG A 29 -11.44 25.45 17.52
N VAL A 30 -10.49 24.69 18.06
CA VAL A 30 -10.56 23.22 18.10
C VAL A 30 -11.69 22.78 19.01
N THR A 31 -11.82 23.39 20.20
CA THR A 31 -12.93 23.14 21.13
C THR A 31 -14.28 23.41 20.46
N ALA A 32 -14.43 24.57 19.78
CA ALA A 32 -15.67 24.92 19.08
C ALA A 32 -16.11 23.91 18.02
N ARG A 33 -15.17 23.31 17.29
CA ARG A 33 -15.48 22.26 16.29
C ARG A 33 -15.88 20.93 16.91
N SER A 34 -15.57 20.71 18.19
CA SER A 34 -15.92 19.50 18.93
C SER A 34 -17.16 19.67 19.82
N SER A 35 -17.62 20.90 20.02
CA SER A 35 -18.81 21.21 20.82
C SER A 35 -20.09 20.87 20.09
N ARG A 36 -21.11 20.45 20.84
CA ARG A 36 -22.41 20.04 20.30
C ARG A 36 -23.37 21.21 20.10
N ASP A 37 -23.32 22.18 21.01
CA ASP A 37 -24.15 23.38 20.98
C ASP A 37 -23.41 24.55 21.66
N LYS A 38 -24.07 25.71 21.67
CA LYS A 38 -23.55 26.95 22.25
C LYS A 38 -23.27 26.82 23.75
N ASP A 39 -24.11 26.11 24.49
CA ASP A 39 -23.99 26.01 25.94
C ASP A 39 -22.86 25.04 26.33
N ASP A 40 -22.71 23.94 25.59
CA ASP A 40 -21.60 22.98 25.67
C ASP A 40 -20.25 23.65 25.36
N LEU A 41 -20.20 24.52 24.35
CA LEU A 41 -19.01 25.33 24.06
C LEU A 41 -18.62 26.22 25.25
N GLY A 42 -19.60 26.87 25.89
CA GLY A 42 -19.35 27.72 27.04
C GLY A 42 -18.72 26.95 28.21
N LEU A 43 -19.26 25.76 28.52
CA LEU A 43 -18.74 24.89 29.58
C LEU A 43 -17.33 24.37 29.26
N LEU A 44 -17.09 23.95 28.02
CA LEU A 44 -15.79 23.41 27.63
C LEU A 44 -14.70 24.49 27.64
N LEU A 45 -15.01 25.72 27.23
CA LEU A 45 -14.06 26.83 27.31
C LEU A 45 -13.71 27.19 28.77
N ASP A 46 -14.70 27.21 29.66
CA ASP A 46 -14.51 27.47 31.08
C ASP A 46 -13.64 26.40 31.75
N VAL A 47 -13.96 25.11 31.52
CA VAL A 47 -13.19 23.98 32.07
C VAL A 47 -11.74 23.96 31.59
N LEU A 48 -11.51 24.35 30.33
CA LEU A 48 -10.17 24.39 29.74
C LEU A 48 -9.40 25.68 30.05
N GLY A 49 -10.01 26.64 30.78
CA GLY A 49 -9.40 27.94 31.08
C GLY A 49 -9.12 28.77 29.83
N LEU A 50 -9.90 28.56 28.76
CA LEU A 50 -9.78 29.26 27.50
C LEU A 50 -10.55 30.59 27.53
N PRO A 51 -10.19 31.57 26.68
CA PRO A 51 -10.87 32.86 26.68
C PRO A 51 -12.36 32.73 26.37
N THR A 52 -13.19 33.22 27.28
CA THR A 52 -14.66 33.24 27.22
C THR A 52 -15.22 34.65 26.96
N ASP A 53 -14.39 35.57 26.47
CA ASP A 53 -14.85 36.92 26.13
C ASP A 53 -15.93 36.86 25.05
N THR A 54 -16.90 37.78 25.15
CA THR A 54 -18.09 37.77 24.30
C THR A 54 -17.76 37.85 22.82
N ASP A 55 -16.69 38.57 22.44
CA ASP A 55 -16.27 38.73 21.06
C ASP A 55 -15.67 37.43 20.50
N THR A 56 -14.78 36.77 21.24
CA THR A 56 -14.20 35.46 20.87
C THR A 56 -15.27 34.38 20.85
N PHE A 57 -16.14 34.34 21.86
CA PHE A 57 -17.23 33.37 21.92
C PHE A 57 -18.15 33.51 20.70
N THR A 58 -18.52 34.74 20.33
CA THR A 58 -19.34 35.01 19.13
C THR A 58 -18.63 34.60 17.84
N ALA A 59 -17.31 34.80 17.74
CA ALA A 59 -16.51 34.39 16.59
C ALA A 59 -16.39 32.85 16.45
N LEU A 60 -16.62 32.10 17.53
CA LEU A 60 -16.55 30.63 17.55
C LEU A 60 -17.89 29.96 17.23
N LEU A 61 -19.03 30.63 17.43
CA LEU A 61 -20.37 30.06 17.16
C LEU A 61 -20.53 29.50 15.73
N PRO A 62 -20.01 30.14 14.65
CA PRO A 62 -20.12 29.60 13.29
C PRO A 62 -19.27 28.34 13.04
N LEU A 63 -18.37 28.00 13.97
CA LEU A 63 -17.50 26.82 13.87
C LEU A 63 -18.11 25.59 14.55
N ILE A 64 -19.21 25.77 15.27
CA ILE A 64 -19.99 24.66 15.83
C ILE A 64 -20.59 23.89 14.64
N PRO A 65 -20.40 22.57 14.57
CA PRO A 65 -21.00 21.79 13.49
C PRO A 65 -22.52 21.95 13.51
N ASP A 66 -23.11 22.27 12.35
CA ASP A 66 -24.55 22.16 12.09
C ASP A 66 -24.95 20.67 12.06
N THR A 67 -24.66 19.92 13.13
CA THR A 67 -25.42 18.72 13.43
C THR A 67 -26.79 19.19 13.90
N GLY A 68 -27.65 19.47 12.91
CA GLY A 68 -29.00 19.94 13.11
C GLY A 68 -29.78 19.08 14.09
N ASP A 69 -30.67 19.75 14.82
CA ASP A 69 -31.84 19.24 15.53
C ASP A 69 -31.67 17.85 16.16
N ALA A 70 -31.42 17.86 17.47
CA ALA A 70 -31.86 16.77 18.32
C ALA A 70 -33.34 16.48 18.02
N PRO A 71 -33.71 15.24 17.64
CA PRO A 71 -35.11 14.89 17.53
C PRO A 71 -35.76 15.10 18.90
N THR A 72 -36.83 15.89 18.86
CA THR A 72 -37.77 16.08 19.95
C THR A 72 -38.16 14.73 20.55
N MET A 73 -38.02 14.67 21.87
CA MET A 73 -38.69 13.77 22.82
C MET A 73 -39.71 12.82 22.19
N THR A 74 -39.26 11.64 21.78
CA THR A 74 -40.14 10.49 21.63
C THR A 74 -39.58 9.41 22.53
N ASN A 75 -40.34 9.04 23.56
CA ASN A 75 -40.07 7.89 24.43
C ASN A 75 -39.86 6.64 23.54
N ALA A 76 -38.61 6.27 23.34
CA ALA A 76 -38.19 4.98 22.81
C ALA A 76 -37.28 4.33 23.86
N PRO A 77 -37.46 3.03 24.16
CA PRO A 77 -36.85 2.39 25.31
C PRO A 77 -35.32 2.35 25.18
N ALA A 78 -34.65 2.49 26.31
CA ALA A 78 -33.19 2.52 26.44
C ALA A 78 -32.52 1.45 25.56
N ALA A 79 -31.68 1.89 24.62
CA ALA A 79 -30.71 1.03 23.98
C ALA A 79 -29.82 0.43 25.09
N LYS A 80 -29.85 -0.90 25.19
CA LYS A 80 -29.09 -1.67 26.17
C LYS A 80 -27.60 -1.33 25.98
N ALA A 81 -27.00 -0.65 26.97
CA ALA A 81 -25.56 -0.46 26.98
C ALA A 81 -24.88 -1.84 26.92
N LEU A 82 -23.86 -1.98 26.06
CA LEU A 82 -23.03 -3.18 25.97
C LEU A 82 -22.67 -3.65 27.38
N SER A 83 -22.98 -4.91 27.70
CA SER A 83 -22.66 -5.43 29.03
C SER A 83 -21.13 -5.49 29.23
N ALA A 84 -20.66 -5.43 30.47
CA ALA A 84 -19.22 -5.49 30.76
C ALA A 84 -18.54 -6.73 30.14
N HIS A 85 -19.27 -7.84 30.05
CA HIS A 85 -18.82 -9.10 29.46
C HIS A 85 -18.75 -9.03 27.93
N GLU A 86 -19.70 -8.36 27.28
CA GLU A 86 -19.69 -8.09 25.83
C GLU A 86 -18.52 -7.18 25.44
N ALA A 87 -18.26 -6.13 26.21
CA ALA A 87 -17.13 -5.23 25.98
C ALA A 87 -15.78 -5.96 26.13
N MET A 88 -15.67 -6.84 27.13
CA MET A 88 -14.48 -7.68 27.33
C MET A 88 -14.30 -8.68 26.18
N ALA A 89 -15.38 -9.31 25.70
CA ALA A 89 -15.33 -10.23 24.57
C ALA A 89 -14.84 -9.56 23.29
N ILE A 90 -15.32 -8.35 22.99
CA ILE A 90 -14.87 -7.56 21.84
C ILE A 90 -13.39 -7.20 21.97
N SER A 91 -12.93 -6.87 23.18
CA SER A 91 -11.51 -6.55 23.43
C SER A 91 -10.61 -7.76 23.23
N MET A 92 -10.99 -8.94 23.73
CA MET A 92 -10.20 -10.17 23.57
C MET A 92 -10.18 -10.63 22.11
N HIS A 93 -11.29 -10.52 21.39
CA HIS A 93 -11.35 -10.80 19.96
C HIS A 93 -10.42 -9.88 19.15
N LYS A 94 -10.38 -8.58 19.47
CA LYS A 94 -9.43 -7.64 18.84
C LYS A 94 -7.98 -7.95 19.14
N ASN A 95 -7.69 -8.57 20.27
CA ASN A 95 -6.36 -9.03 20.64
C ASN A 95 -5.98 -10.37 19.98
N GLY A 96 -6.89 -11.00 19.23
CA GLY A 96 -6.65 -12.24 18.50
C GLY A 96 -6.84 -13.51 19.35
N ASP A 97 -7.50 -13.41 20.50
CA ASP A 97 -7.84 -14.59 21.31
C ASP A 97 -8.83 -15.50 20.59
N SER A 98 -8.71 -16.81 20.81
CA SER A 98 -9.62 -17.78 20.20
C SER A 98 -11.04 -17.64 20.77
N GLU A 99 -12.06 -17.84 19.94
CA GLU A 99 -13.47 -17.74 20.36
C GLU A 99 -13.79 -18.62 21.58
N GLN A 100 -13.14 -19.79 21.70
CA GLN A 100 -13.28 -20.66 22.86
C GLN A 100 -12.74 -20.01 24.14
N THR A 101 -11.55 -19.39 24.08
CA THR A 101 -10.94 -18.68 25.22
C THR A 101 -11.78 -17.48 25.66
N ILE A 102 -12.39 -16.78 24.70
CA ILE A 102 -13.26 -15.63 24.98
C ILE A 102 -14.54 -16.09 25.68
N ARG A 103 -15.13 -17.21 25.24
CA ARG A 103 -16.34 -17.78 25.88
C ARG A 103 -16.07 -18.25 27.31
N GLU A 104 -14.93 -18.88 27.55
CA GLU A 104 -14.53 -19.32 28.90
C GLU A 104 -14.30 -18.12 29.84
N ALA A 105 -13.73 -17.03 29.34
CA ALA A 105 -13.45 -15.84 30.14
C ALA A 105 -14.68 -14.94 30.40
N THR A 106 -15.61 -14.86 29.44
CA THR A 106 -16.76 -13.94 29.48
C THR A 106 -18.08 -14.62 29.83
N GLY A 107 -18.16 -15.95 29.74
CA GLY A 107 -19.36 -16.73 30.00
C GLY A 107 -20.43 -16.63 28.90
N LEU A 108 -20.12 -16.01 27.76
CA LEU A 108 -21.05 -15.86 26.63
C LEU A 108 -21.26 -17.20 25.90
N SER A 109 -22.49 -17.43 25.44
CA SER A 109 -22.80 -18.57 24.56
C SER A 109 -22.18 -18.37 23.17
N GLU A 110 -22.03 -19.47 22.42
CA GLU A 110 -21.46 -19.44 21.05
C GLU A 110 -22.22 -18.50 20.13
N THR A 111 -23.55 -18.52 20.27
CA THR A 111 -24.47 -17.72 19.47
C THR A 111 -24.39 -16.25 19.84
N GLU A 112 -24.29 -15.92 21.13
CA GLU A 112 -24.15 -14.53 21.58
C GLU A 112 -22.80 -13.93 21.15
N LEU A 113 -21.72 -14.69 21.25
CA LEU A 113 -20.40 -14.24 20.80
C LEU A 113 -20.34 -14.07 19.27
N SER A 114 -20.94 -14.99 18.52
CA SER A 114 -21.03 -14.91 17.05
C SER A 114 -21.85 -13.69 16.61
N GLU A 115 -22.99 -13.44 17.26
CA GLU A 115 -23.86 -12.30 16.98
C GLU A 115 -23.18 -10.97 17.35
N LEU A 116 -22.46 -10.94 18.48
CA LEU A 116 -21.69 -9.78 18.92
C LEU A 116 -20.59 -9.41 17.92
N ILE A 117 -19.83 -10.40 17.44
CA ILE A 117 -18.77 -10.20 16.45
C ILE A 117 -19.38 -9.79 15.10
N ALA A 118 -20.48 -10.43 14.67
CA ALA A 118 -21.17 -10.09 13.44
C ALA A 118 -21.67 -8.63 13.46
N ASN A 119 -22.30 -8.21 14.56
CA ASN A 119 -22.76 -6.83 14.75
C ASN A 119 -21.59 -5.82 14.73
N GLN A 120 -20.42 -6.20 15.28
CA GLN A 120 -19.22 -5.36 15.31
C GLN A 120 -18.52 -5.24 13.94
N VAL A 121 -18.51 -6.29 13.12
CA VAL A 121 -17.88 -6.32 11.78
C VAL A 121 -18.76 -5.62 10.74
N LEU A 122 -20.09 -5.76 10.86
CA LEU A 122 -21.01 -5.20 9.88
C LEU A 122 -21.38 -3.74 10.19
N GLY A 123 -21.26 -3.26 11.43
CA GLY A 123 -21.56 -1.87 11.78
C GLY A 123 -23.01 -1.45 11.51
N LEU A 124 -23.95 -2.41 11.49
CA LEU A 124 -25.37 -2.12 11.34
C LEU A 124 -26.03 -1.85 12.71
N PRO A 125 -26.89 -0.82 12.84
CA PRO A 125 -27.75 -0.68 14.02
C PRO A 125 -28.75 -1.84 14.06
N SER A 126 -28.84 -2.53 15.20
CA SER A 126 -29.74 -3.66 15.44
C SER A 126 -31.18 -3.29 15.11
N GLN A 127 -31.71 -3.86 14.02
CA GLN A 127 -33.15 -3.90 13.78
C GLN A 127 -33.69 -5.11 14.54
N ALA A 128 -34.53 -4.82 15.55
CA ALA A 128 -35.23 -5.84 16.32
C ALA A 128 -36.04 -6.75 15.39
N ALA A 129 -35.69 -8.03 15.36
CA ALA A 129 -36.49 -9.08 14.76
C ALA A 129 -37.29 -9.78 15.85
N ASP A 130 -38.59 -9.54 15.84
CA ASP A 130 -39.58 -10.47 16.35
C ASP A 130 -39.92 -11.48 15.23
N ALA A 131 -40.20 -12.72 15.62
CA ALA A 131 -40.65 -13.89 14.85
C ALA A 131 -39.60 -14.83 14.17
N PRO A 132 -39.90 -16.14 14.09
CA PRO A 132 -38.92 -17.19 14.38
C PRO A 132 -38.42 -17.99 13.17
N ALA A 133 -37.27 -18.63 13.41
CA ALA A 133 -36.82 -19.90 12.83
C ALA A 133 -36.88 -20.07 11.30
N ALA A 134 -35.75 -19.83 10.65
CA ALA A 134 -35.25 -20.71 9.59
C ALA A 134 -33.73 -20.55 9.47
N THR A 135 -33.01 -21.65 9.66
CA THR A 135 -31.62 -21.76 9.23
C THR A 135 -31.54 -21.49 7.72
N PRO A 136 -30.44 -20.88 7.26
CA PRO A 136 -29.74 -21.55 6.17
C PRO A 136 -28.23 -21.56 6.40
N THR A 137 -27.71 -22.78 6.41
CA THR A 137 -26.32 -23.10 6.10
C THR A 137 -25.96 -22.48 4.75
N ILE A 138 -24.94 -21.62 4.73
CA ILE A 138 -24.33 -21.14 3.48
C ILE A 138 -23.50 -22.29 2.91
N ASN A 139 -24.16 -23.14 2.14
CA ASN A 139 -23.52 -23.85 1.04
C ASN A 139 -23.34 -22.81 -0.06
N VAL A 140 -22.13 -22.62 -0.57
CA VAL A 140 -21.84 -21.72 -1.69
C VAL A 140 -22.00 -22.51 -2.99
N PRO A 141 -23.12 -22.37 -3.71
CA PRO A 141 -23.09 -22.44 -5.15
C PRO A 141 -22.76 -21.04 -5.67
N VAL A 142 -21.72 -20.95 -6.51
CA VAL A 142 -21.54 -19.81 -7.42
C VAL A 142 -22.77 -19.80 -8.34
N VAL A 143 -23.77 -19.02 -7.93
CA VAL A 143 -24.88 -18.61 -8.79
C VAL A 143 -24.61 -17.15 -9.11
N SER A 144 -24.29 -16.88 -10.36
CA SER A 144 -24.20 -15.52 -10.90
C SER A 144 -25.54 -14.81 -10.64
N LEU A 145 -25.56 -13.91 -9.66
CA LEU A 145 -26.77 -13.25 -9.21
C LEU A 145 -27.26 -12.19 -10.22
N PRO A 146 -28.59 -12.02 -10.39
CA PRO A 146 -29.24 -11.03 -11.25
C PRO A 146 -29.12 -9.57 -10.74
N MET A 147 -28.20 -9.29 -9.81
CA MET A 147 -28.04 -7.98 -9.17
C MET A 147 -27.44 -6.94 -10.14
N THR A 148 -26.52 -7.38 -11.03
CA THR A 148 -25.92 -6.49 -12.04
C THR A 148 -26.96 -6.02 -13.04
N ASN A 149 -27.92 -6.88 -13.40
CA ASN A 149 -29.00 -6.50 -14.32
C ASN A 149 -29.96 -5.51 -13.67
N ALA A 150 -30.29 -5.68 -12.38
CA ALA A 150 -31.14 -4.74 -11.65
C ALA A 150 -30.53 -3.34 -11.50
N ILE A 151 -29.21 -3.25 -11.27
CA ILE A 151 -28.49 -1.96 -11.23
C ILE A 151 -28.49 -1.31 -12.61
N GLN A 152 -28.24 -2.09 -13.67
CA GLN A 152 -28.24 -1.59 -15.04
C GLN A 152 -29.64 -1.08 -15.46
N GLU A 153 -30.70 -1.83 -15.16
CA GLU A 153 -32.09 -1.43 -15.40
C GLU A 153 -32.45 -0.12 -14.66
N LEU A 154 -31.95 0.08 -13.44
CA LEU A 154 -32.15 1.30 -12.66
C LEU A 154 -31.39 2.49 -13.26
N LEU A 155 -30.16 2.29 -13.73
CA LEU A 155 -29.39 3.31 -14.43
C LEU A 155 -30.06 3.69 -15.76
N ASP A 156 -30.55 2.72 -16.53
CA ASP A 156 -31.24 2.95 -17.80
C ASP A 156 -32.56 3.72 -17.59
N TRP A 157 -33.34 3.38 -16.56
CA TRP A 157 -34.50 4.16 -16.16
C TRP A 157 -34.12 5.59 -15.72
N ALA A 158 -33.05 5.73 -14.93
CA ALA A 158 -32.63 7.01 -14.40
C ALA A 158 -32.07 7.94 -15.48
N THR A 159 -31.42 7.41 -16.52
CA THR A 159 -30.96 8.20 -17.67
C THR A 159 -32.10 8.65 -18.58
N ALA A 160 -33.18 7.86 -18.70
CA ALA A 160 -34.40 8.23 -19.41
C ALA A 160 -35.34 9.16 -18.61
N HIS A 161 -35.01 9.44 -17.34
CA HIS A 161 -35.89 10.19 -16.45
C HIS A 161 -36.02 11.67 -16.87
N PRO A 162 -37.23 12.28 -16.78
CA PRO A 162 -37.45 13.67 -17.19
C PRO A 162 -36.69 14.70 -16.32
N THR A 163 -36.50 14.42 -15.04
CA THR A 163 -35.80 15.33 -14.12
C THR A 163 -34.27 15.29 -14.30
N ALA A 164 -33.66 16.46 -14.46
CA ALA A 164 -32.21 16.58 -14.68
C ALA A 164 -31.38 16.03 -13.51
N GLY A 165 -31.83 16.20 -12.26
CA GLY A 165 -31.12 15.71 -11.08
C GLY A 165 -30.97 14.19 -11.04
N VAL A 166 -31.98 13.44 -11.50
CA VAL A 166 -31.94 11.97 -11.56
C VAL A 166 -30.94 11.50 -12.62
N ARG A 167 -30.93 12.15 -13.80
CA ARG A 167 -29.94 11.87 -14.85
C ARG A 167 -28.50 12.17 -14.40
N SER A 168 -28.28 13.31 -13.73
CA SER A 168 -26.96 13.66 -13.21
C SER A 168 -26.47 12.68 -12.15
N ARG A 169 -27.36 12.17 -11.31
CA ARG A 169 -27.01 11.14 -10.32
C ARG A 169 -26.66 9.81 -11.00
N ALA A 170 -27.39 9.40 -12.03
CA ALA A 170 -27.07 8.20 -12.82
C ALA A 170 -25.70 8.33 -13.50
N ALA A 171 -25.40 9.47 -14.10
CA ALA A 171 -24.10 9.74 -14.72
C ALA A 171 -22.95 9.65 -13.70
N ARG A 172 -23.14 10.20 -12.49
CA ARG A 172 -22.13 10.12 -11.41
C ARG A 172 -21.91 8.69 -10.94
N ILE A 173 -22.99 7.93 -10.70
CA ILE A 173 -22.88 6.52 -10.30
C ILE A 173 -22.17 5.70 -11.38
N THR A 174 -22.44 5.97 -12.66
CA THR A 174 -21.75 5.29 -13.77
C THR A 174 -20.26 5.62 -13.78
N ALA A 175 -19.90 6.88 -13.57
CA ALA A 175 -18.51 7.30 -13.46
C ALA A 175 -17.80 6.63 -12.26
N ASP A 176 -18.43 6.64 -11.08
CA ASP A 176 -17.89 6.00 -9.87
C ASP A 176 -17.69 4.49 -10.08
N LEU A 177 -18.65 3.81 -10.74
CA LEU A 177 -18.51 2.39 -11.09
C LEU A 177 -17.34 2.16 -12.05
N SER A 178 -17.15 3.01 -13.06
CA SER A 178 -16.02 2.90 -13.98
C SER A 178 -14.67 3.08 -13.26
N GLU A 179 -14.57 4.07 -12.37
CA GLU A 179 -13.37 4.30 -11.55
C GLU A 179 -13.06 3.10 -10.65
N LEU A 180 -14.07 2.53 -10.00
CA LEU A 180 -13.90 1.34 -9.17
C LEU A 180 -13.43 0.14 -9.99
N THR A 181 -13.95 -0.05 -11.20
CA THR A 181 -13.49 -1.12 -12.09
C THR A 181 -12.04 -0.91 -12.55
N GLU A 182 -11.68 0.31 -12.95
CA GLU A 182 -10.30 0.65 -13.34
C GLU A 182 -9.31 0.44 -12.19
N ARG A 183 -9.71 0.82 -10.97
CA ARG A 183 -8.88 0.61 -9.77
C ARG A 183 -8.68 -0.88 -9.48
N ARG A 184 -9.74 -1.68 -9.54
CA ARG A 184 -9.65 -3.14 -9.36
C ARG A 184 -8.72 -3.76 -10.40
N ASP A 185 -8.85 -3.35 -11.65
CA ASP A 185 -8.06 -3.91 -12.75
C ASP A 185 -6.59 -3.48 -12.63
N SER A 186 -6.33 -2.25 -12.18
CA SER A 186 -4.99 -1.77 -11.85
C SER A 186 -4.36 -2.56 -10.68
N GLU A 187 -5.13 -2.83 -9.63
CA GLU A 187 -4.68 -3.66 -8.50
C GLU A 187 -4.42 -5.11 -8.93
N ALA A 188 -5.23 -5.67 -9.82
CA ALA A 188 -5.01 -7.00 -10.38
C ALA A 188 -3.72 -7.05 -11.22
N ALA A 189 -3.51 -6.05 -12.09
CA ALA A 189 -2.28 -5.92 -12.87
C ALA A 189 -1.04 -5.75 -11.98
N GLN A 190 -1.16 -5.01 -10.88
CA GLN A 190 -0.09 -4.89 -9.89
C GLN A 190 0.24 -6.24 -9.25
N ARG A 191 -0.77 -7.01 -8.80
CA ARG A 191 -0.53 -8.35 -8.22
C ARG A 191 0.14 -9.28 -9.21
N GLU A 192 -0.28 -9.28 -10.47
CA GLU A 192 0.38 -10.07 -11.51
C GLU A 192 1.84 -9.65 -11.73
N ALA A 193 2.13 -8.34 -11.72
CA ALA A 193 3.49 -7.83 -11.83
C ALA A 193 4.34 -8.25 -10.63
N GLU A 194 3.80 -8.17 -9.42
CA GLU A 194 4.45 -8.64 -8.19
C GLU A 194 4.72 -10.14 -8.23
N GLU A 195 3.77 -10.96 -8.72
CA GLU A 195 3.96 -12.40 -8.88
C GLU A 195 5.06 -12.70 -9.91
N LYS A 196 5.10 -11.98 -11.04
CA LYS A 196 6.17 -12.10 -12.04
C LYS A 196 7.53 -11.75 -11.44
N VAL A 197 7.61 -10.70 -10.62
CA VAL A 197 8.82 -10.31 -9.89
C VAL A 197 9.22 -11.39 -8.87
N ALA A 198 8.27 -11.95 -8.13
CA ALA A 198 8.52 -13.02 -7.17
C ALA A 198 9.08 -14.27 -7.86
N LYS A 199 8.49 -14.67 -9.00
CA LYS A 199 8.98 -15.78 -9.83
C LYS A 199 10.40 -15.53 -10.34
N ALA A 200 10.67 -14.36 -10.91
CA ALA A 200 12.00 -14.00 -11.39
C ALA A 200 13.04 -13.99 -10.26
N LYS A 201 12.68 -13.52 -9.06
CA LYS A 201 13.56 -13.58 -7.89
C LYS A 201 13.87 -15.02 -7.47
N ALA A 202 12.88 -15.90 -7.44
CA ALA A 202 13.07 -17.31 -7.11
C ALA A 202 13.97 -18.03 -8.14
N GLU A 203 13.81 -17.72 -9.42
CA GLU A 203 14.69 -18.25 -10.48
C GLU A 203 16.14 -17.75 -10.33
N LEU A 204 16.31 -16.46 -9.99
CA LEU A 204 17.63 -15.88 -9.75
C LEU A 204 18.31 -16.52 -8.54
N GLU A 205 17.57 -16.78 -7.46
CA GLU A 205 18.10 -17.48 -6.28
C GLU A 205 18.54 -18.91 -6.63
N LYS A 206 17.71 -19.67 -7.35
CA LYS A 206 18.09 -21.01 -7.85
C LYS A 206 19.36 -20.97 -8.69
N ALA A 207 19.46 -20.03 -9.63
CA ALA A 207 20.66 -19.86 -10.45
C ALA A 207 21.89 -19.49 -9.61
N GLN A 208 21.72 -18.68 -8.55
CA GLN A 208 22.80 -18.36 -7.62
C GLN A 208 23.24 -19.58 -6.81
N GLU A 209 22.31 -20.43 -6.37
CA GLU A 209 22.63 -21.68 -5.69
C GLU A 209 23.39 -22.64 -6.59
N GLU A 210 22.95 -22.85 -7.84
CA GLU A 210 23.67 -23.63 -8.84
C GLU A 210 25.09 -23.09 -9.07
N LEU A 211 25.26 -21.77 -9.14
CA LEU A 211 26.57 -21.17 -9.29
C LEU A 211 27.44 -21.35 -8.02
N ARG A 212 26.84 -21.34 -6.83
CA ARG A 212 27.54 -21.66 -5.57
C ARG A 212 27.98 -23.13 -5.55
N THR A 213 27.14 -24.08 -5.99
CA THR A 213 27.50 -25.50 -6.02
C THR A 213 28.60 -25.79 -7.05
N VAL A 214 28.53 -25.21 -8.25
CA VAL A 214 29.59 -25.33 -9.27
C VAL A 214 30.90 -24.72 -8.78
N LYS A 215 30.85 -23.53 -8.15
CA LYS A 215 32.05 -22.91 -7.55
C LYS A 215 32.62 -23.73 -6.39
N ALA A 216 31.77 -24.32 -5.54
CA ALA A 216 32.22 -25.19 -4.47
C ALA A 216 32.87 -26.47 -5.03
N SER A 217 32.26 -27.12 -6.02
CA SER A 217 32.81 -28.29 -6.71
C SER A 217 34.15 -27.99 -7.40
N THR A 218 34.26 -26.84 -8.08
CA THR A 218 35.53 -26.36 -8.68
C THR A 218 36.60 -26.10 -7.62
N ARG A 219 36.25 -25.51 -6.48
CA ARG A 219 37.19 -25.24 -5.39
C ARG A 219 37.68 -26.53 -4.72
N THR A 220 36.81 -27.53 -4.55
CA THR A 220 37.17 -28.84 -3.99
C THR A 220 38.07 -29.66 -4.94
N THR A 221 37.84 -29.57 -6.25
CA THR A 221 38.74 -30.18 -7.26
C THR A 221 40.09 -29.47 -7.34
N THR A 222 40.17 -28.17 -7.03
CA THR A 222 41.46 -27.47 -6.92
C THR A 222 42.16 -27.76 -5.59
N ALA A 223 41.41 -28.00 -4.50
CA ALA A 223 41.97 -28.32 -3.18
C ALA A 223 42.58 -29.73 -3.10
N ALA A 224 42.05 -30.69 -3.84
CA ALA A 224 42.62 -32.06 -3.93
C ALA A 224 43.92 -32.13 -4.77
N ALA A 225 44.26 -31.06 -5.49
CA ALA A 225 45.50 -30.94 -6.27
C ALA A 225 46.49 -29.97 -5.60
N THR A 226 46.84 -30.22 -4.33
CA THR A 226 47.95 -29.51 -3.66
C THR A 226 49.08 -30.50 -3.34
N ALA A 227 49.78 -30.95 -4.38
CA ALA A 227 51.24 -30.98 -4.35
C ALA A 227 51.72 -29.58 -4.82
N PRO A 228 52.74 -28.98 -4.19
CA PRO A 228 53.07 -27.58 -4.42
C PRO A 228 53.68 -27.43 -5.83
N THR A 229 52.89 -26.91 -6.75
CA THR A 229 53.36 -26.53 -8.09
C THR A 229 53.26 -25.01 -8.19
N PRO A 230 54.32 -24.31 -8.62
CA PRO A 230 54.41 -22.86 -8.50
C PRO A 230 53.31 -22.15 -9.31
N VAL A 231 52.71 -21.15 -8.67
CA VAL A 231 51.76 -20.18 -9.19
C VAL A 231 52.16 -19.64 -10.58
N PRO A 232 51.29 -19.74 -11.60
CA PRO A 232 51.23 -18.73 -12.62
C PRO A 232 50.27 -17.64 -12.17
N ALA A 233 50.84 -16.47 -11.85
CA ALA A 233 50.08 -15.24 -11.80
C ALA A 233 49.47 -14.98 -13.19
N SER A 234 48.18 -15.22 -13.36
CA SER A 234 47.45 -14.79 -14.57
C SER A 234 46.07 -14.24 -14.20
N LEU A 235 46.08 -13.06 -13.56
CA LEU A 235 45.05 -12.06 -13.85
C LEU A 235 45.38 -11.42 -15.20
N GLY A 236 45.11 -12.17 -16.26
CA GLY A 236 45.27 -11.77 -17.65
C GLY A 236 44.42 -12.73 -18.46
N SER A 237 43.54 -12.18 -19.30
CA SER A 237 42.69 -12.87 -20.28
C SER A 237 43.30 -14.23 -20.66
N GLY A 238 42.58 -15.33 -20.43
CA GLY A 238 43.03 -16.74 -20.53
C GLY A 238 43.46 -17.17 -21.93
N ARG A 239 44.42 -16.43 -22.48
CA ARG A 239 44.90 -16.42 -23.85
C ARG A 239 46.38 -16.75 -23.78
N THR A 240 46.80 -17.72 -24.58
CA THR A 240 48.17 -18.25 -24.50
C THR A 240 49.17 -17.17 -24.92
N ARG A 241 50.43 -17.31 -24.49
CA ARG A 241 51.52 -16.39 -24.88
C ARG A 241 51.68 -16.31 -26.40
N GLU A 242 51.38 -17.42 -27.09
CA GLU A 242 51.40 -17.56 -28.54
C GLU A 242 50.27 -16.74 -29.20
N GLU A 243 49.04 -16.81 -28.67
CA GLU A 243 47.93 -16.00 -29.15
C GLU A 243 48.16 -14.51 -28.95
N LEU A 244 48.73 -14.10 -27.80
CA LEU A 244 49.12 -12.69 -27.59
C LEU A 244 50.27 -12.25 -28.51
N ALA A 245 51.13 -13.16 -28.97
CA ALA A 245 52.13 -12.87 -29.99
C ALA A 245 51.47 -12.69 -31.38
N ALA A 246 50.50 -13.53 -31.74
CA ALA A 246 49.73 -13.41 -32.97
C ALA A 246 48.94 -12.09 -33.02
N VAL A 247 48.25 -11.73 -31.93
CA VAL A 247 47.55 -10.45 -31.80
C VAL A 247 48.51 -9.27 -31.97
N ARG A 248 49.73 -9.36 -31.43
CA ARG A 248 50.75 -8.30 -31.57
C ARG A 248 51.24 -8.15 -32.99
N SER A 249 51.48 -9.26 -33.71
CA SER A 249 51.87 -9.21 -35.11
C SER A 249 50.77 -8.59 -35.97
N TRP A 250 49.53 -9.07 -35.83
CA TRP A 250 48.37 -8.49 -36.49
C TRP A 250 48.19 -7.00 -36.16
N ALA A 251 48.35 -6.63 -34.89
CA ALA A 251 48.21 -5.24 -34.46
C ALA A 251 49.24 -4.32 -35.12
N ARG A 252 50.50 -4.75 -35.24
CA ARG A 252 51.54 -3.97 -35.94
C ARG A 252 51.25 -3.83 -37.43
N GLU A 253 50.78 -4.89 -38.07
CA GLU A 253 50.38 -4.88 -39.49
C GLU A 253 49.19 -3.93 -39.73
N ASN A 254 48.26 -3.83 -38.78
CA ASN A 254 47.09 -2.95 -38.84
C ASN A 254 47.36 -1.53 -38.29
N GLY A 255 48.62 -1.17 -38.03
CA GLY A 255 49.01 0.17 -37.58
C GLY A 255 48.67 0.49 -36.12
N HIS A 256 48.31 -0.49 -35.30
CA HIS A 256 48.09 -0.31 -33.87
C HIS A 256 49.41 -0.28 -33.09
N ARG A 257 49.59 0.73 -32.23
CA ARG A 257 50.77 0.85 -31.36
C ARG A 257 50.63 -0.08 -30.14
N VAL A 258 51.41 -1.16 -30.13
CA VAL A 258 51.46 -2.14 -29.02
C VAL A 258 52.90 -2.26 -28.51
N ALA A 259 53.08 -2.43 -27.20
CA ALA A 259 54.38 -2.67 -26.60
C ALA A 259 54.91 -4.06 -26.98
N ASP A 260 56.23 -4.20 -27.15
CA ASP A 260 56.86 -5.46 -27.52
C ASP A 260 56.71 -6.55 -26.44
N GLN A 261 56.58 -6.14 -25.18
CA GLN A 261 56.38 -7.02 -24.03
C GLN A 261 55.27 -6.50 -23.13
N GLY A 262 54.54 -7.42 -22.50
CA GLY A 262 53.50 -7.11 -21.51
C GLY A 262 52.06 -7.20 -22.03
N MET A 263 51.17 -6.54 -21.30
CA MET A 263 49.72 -6.56 -21.50
C MET A 263 49.33 -5.90 -22.82
N VAL A 264 48.60 -6.63 -23.68
CA VAL A 264 48.01 -6.04 -24.90
C VAL A 264 46.78 -5.21 -24.52
N PRO A 265 46.65 -3.95 -24.99
CA PRO A 265 45.48 -3.13 -24.70
C PRO A 265 44.17 -3.81 -25.13
N LYS A 266 43.14 -3.75 -24.28
CA LYS A 266 41.83 -4.38 -24.51
C LYS A 266 41.19 -4.00 -25.86
N ARG A 267 41.42 -2.78 -26.34
CA ARG A 267 40.95 -2.30 -27.66
C ARG A 267 41.53 -3.10 -28.83
N VAL A 268 42.81 -3.47 -28.76
CA VAL A 268 43.49 -4.24 -29.80
C VAL A 268 43.01 -5.70 -29.80
N LEU A 269 42.77 -6.26 -28.60
CA LEU A 269 42.19 -7.60 -28.47
C LEU A 269 40.77 -7.66 -29.07
N GLN A 270 39.93 -6.67 -28.80
CA GLN A 270 38.58 -6.59 -29.38
C GLN A 270 38.62 -6.43 -30.91
N ALA A 271 39.54 -5.63 -31.45
CA ALA A 271 39.70 -5.46 -32.89
C ALA A 271 40.19 -6.75 -33.57
N TYR A 272 41.13 -7.46 -32.92
CA TYR A 272 41.58 -8.77 -33.39
C TYR A 272 40.44 -9.80 -33.36
N ASP A 273 39.66 -9.85 -32.29
CA ASP A 273 38.52 -10.76 -32.16
C ASP A 273 37.44 -10.46 -33.20
N ALA A 274 37.16 -9.19 -33.47
CA ALA A 274 36.23 -8.79 -34.54
C ALA A 274 36.73 -9.17 -35.95
N ALA A 275 38.04 -9.13 -36.18
CA ALA A 275 38.64 -9.50 -37.46
C ALA A 275 38.76 -11.03 -37.67
N HIS A 276 38.86 -11.80 -36.57
CA HIS A 276 39.07 -13.26 -36.60
C HIS A 276 37.85 -14.09 -36.16
N GLN A 277 36.78 -13.44 -35.68
CA GLN A 277 35.46 -14.07 -35.65
C GLN A 277 34.97 -14.21 -37.09
N ALA A 278 35.27 -15.37 -37.68
CA ALA A 278 34.65 -15.79 -38.93
C ALA A 278 33.13 -15.57 -38.84
N PRO A 279 32.48 -15.05 -39.89
CA PRO A 279 31.04 -14.89 -39.90
C PRO A 279 30.41 -16.28 -39.90
N VAL A 280 30.04 -16.79 -38.74
CA VAL A 280 29.07 -17.88 -38.64
C VAL A 280 27.69 -17.26 -38.93
N GLN A 281 27.47 -16.95 -40.21
CA GLN A 281 26.16 -16.61 -40.76
C GLN A 281 25.55 -17.88 -41.34
N LYS A 282 24.56 -18.40 -40.62
CA LYS A 282 23.32 -19.07 -41.09
C LYS A 282 23.46 -20.12 -42.22
N ALA A 283 23.46 -21.40 -41.82
CA ALA A 283 22.60 -22.40 -42.46
C ALA A 283 21.33 -22.47 -41.57
N GLY A 284 20.10 -22.34 -42.08
CA GLY A 284 19.54 -23.05 -43.22
C GLY A 284 18.56 -24.04 -42.62
#